data_AF-A0A0C3ISN2-F1
#
_entry.id   AF-A0A0C3ISN2-F1
#
_cell.length_a   1.000
_cell.length_b   1.000
_cell.length_c   1.000
_cell.angle_alpha   90.00
_cell.angle_beta   90.00
_cell.angle_gamma   90.00
#
_symmetry.space_group_name_H-M   'P 1'
#
loop_
_entity.id
_entity.type
_entity.pdbx_description
1 polymer ?
#
loop_
_entity_poly.entity_id
_entity_poly.type
_entity_poly.pdbx_seq_one_letter_code
_entity_poly.pdbx_strand_id
1 'polypeptide(L)'
;MDNFSSHLITYKPQHIQLKSFHPNLTSHVQPNDAGIICSFKAHYRQEFCQCAIDLDEDIYKIILHEAMVMAKEAWDTVTPITIKNWWDHCGI
;
A
#
# COMPACT_ATOMS: atom_id res chain seq x y z
N MET A 1 -0.67 4.57 12.58
CA MET A 1 0.70 4.74 12.05
C MET A 1 1.59 3.76 12.77
N ASP A 2 2.65 3.28 12.12
CA ASP A 2 3.68 2.51 12.80
C ASP A 2 4.53 3.44 13.68
N ASN A 3 5.48 2.86 14.42
CA ASN A 3 6.40 3.62 15.27
C ASN A 3 7.71 3.98 14.53
N PHE A 4 7.67 4.15 13.21
CA PHE A 4 8.84 4.60 12.46
C PHE A 4 9.30 5.97 12.96
N SER A 5 10.62 6.17 13.10
CA SER A 5 11.18 7.34 13.79
C SER A 5 10.83 8.67 13.11
N SER A 6 10.59 8.68 11.80
CA SER A 6 10.15 9.89 11.09
C SER A 6 8.70 10.28 11.38
N HIS A 7 7.89 9.37 11.94
CA HIS A 7 6.52 9.67 12.38
C HIS A 7 6.48 10.31 13.78
N LEU A 8 7.63 10.47 14.44
CA LEU A 8 7.72 11.19 15.71
C LEU A 8 7.54 12.69 15.46
N ILE A 9 6.41 13.22 15.91
CA ILE A 9 6.13 14.65 15.85
C ILE A 9 6.44 15.31 17.19
N THR A 10 6.99 16.53 17.12
CA THR A 10 7.31 17.34 18.31
C THR A 10 6.15 18.22 18.79
N TYR A 11 5.09 18.30 17.99
CA TYR A 11 3.89 19.10 18.29
C TYR A 11 2.69 18.21 18.63
N LYS A 12 1.71 18.78 19.33
CA LYS A 12 0.43 18.12 19.60
C LYS A 12 -0.62 18.55 18.58
N PRO A 13 -1.12 17.64 17.71
CA PRO A 13 -2.18 17.97 16.77
C PRO A 13 -3.50 18.22 17.51
N GLN A 14 -4.29 19.18 17.03
CA GLN A 14 -5.53 19.61 17.71
C GLN A 14 -6.74 18.72 17.38
N HIS A 15 -6.78 18.13 16.18
CA HIS A 15 -7.95 17.41 15.66
C HIS A 15 -7.61 15.99 15.19
N ILE A 16 -6.46 15.45 15.62
CA ILE A 16 -5.99 14.11 15.26
C ILE A 16 -5.59 13.39 16.54
N GLN A 17 -6.12 12.19 16.74
CA GLN A 17 -5.66 11.29 17.79
C GLN A 17 -4.61 10.34 17.21
N LEU A 18 -3.37 10.47 17.66
CA LEU A 18 -2.32 9.50 17.37
C LEU A 18 -2.39 8.36 18.37
N LYS A 19 -2.47 7.13 17.87
CA LYS A 19 -2.36 5.89 18.65
C LYS A 19 -1.06 5.19 18.26
N SER A 20 -0.18 5.02 19.24
CA SER A 20 1.02 4.18 19.11
C SER A 20 0.68 2.76 19.53
N PHE A 21 1.16 1.78 18.78
CA PHE A 21 0.99 0.37 19.10
C PHE A 21 2.27 -0.19 19.73
N HIS A 22 2.15 -1.33 20.40
CA HIS A 22 3.32 -2.08 20.84
C HIS A 22 4.17 -2.49 19.61
N PRO A 23 5.50 -2.58 19.70
CA PRO A 23 6.33 -3.10 18.61
C PRO A 23 5.86 -4.46 18.11
N ASN A 24 6.11 -4.73 16.82
CA ASN A 24 5.78 -5.97 16.09
C ASN A 24 4.28 -6.25 15.88
N LEU A 25 3.43 -5.23 15.95
CA LEU A 25 1.98 -5.38 15.70
C LEU A 25 1.54 -4.92 14.31
N THR A 26 2.44 -4.41 13.48
CA THR A 26 2.10 -3.74 12.21
C THR A 26 1.17 -4.56 11.32
N SER A 27 1.49 -5.82 11.02
CA SER A 27 0.64 -6.68 10.20
C SER A 27 -0.70 -7.06 10.86
N HIS A 28 -0.82 -6.93 12.18
CA HIS A 28 -2.03 -7.29 12.92
C HIS A 28 -3.01 -6.12 13.04
N VAL A 29 -2.48 -4.91 13.28
CA VAL A 29 -3.29 -3.75 13.66
C VAL A 29 -3.28 -2.64 12.61
N GLN A 30 -2.47 -2.74 11.55
CA GLN A 30 -2.38 -1.73 10.50
C GLN A 30 -2.97 -2.29 9.18
N PRO A 31 -4.16 -1.85 8.75
CA PRO A 31 -4.85 -2.39 7.56
C PRO A 31 -4.01 -2.33 6.28
N ASN A 32 -3.18 -1.28 6.16
CA ASN A 32 -2.26 -1.11 5.04
C ASN A 32 -1.30 -2.31 4.92
N ASP A 33 -0.68 -2.69 6.04
CA ASP A 33 0.28 -3.78 6.13
C ASP A 33 -0.39 -5.16 6.22
N ALA A 34 -1.61 -5.23 6.77
CA ALA A 34 -2.37 -6.47 6.88
C ALA A 34 -2.80 -7.01 5.51
N GLY A 35 -3.09 -6.15 4.53
CA GLY A 35 -3.31 -6.65 3.17
C GLY A 35 -3.70 -5.65 2.09
N ILE A 36 -3.98 -4.38 2.40
CA ILE A 36 -4.27 -3.39 1.34
C ILE A 36 -3.06 -3.21 0.41
N ILE A 37 -1.85 -3.06 0.96
CA ILE A 37 -0.61 -2.97 0.17
C ILE A 37 -0.35 -4.27 -0.60
N CYS A 38 -0.71 -5.42 -0.04
CA CYS A 38 -0.58 -6.70 -0.72
C CYS A 38 -1.47 -6.75 -1.97
N SER A 39 -2.75 -6.38 -1.84
CA SER A 39 -3.70 -6.30 -2.96
C SER A 39 -3.21 -5.35 -4.04
N PHE A 40 -2.76 -4.15 -3.64
CA PHE A 40 -2.17 -3.17 -4.55
C PHE A 40 -0.97 -3.75 -5.32
N LYS A 41 -0.01 -4.37 -4.62
CA LYS A 41 1.18 -4.98 -5.24
C LYS A 41 0.83 -6.12 -6.18
N ALA A 42 -0.22 -6.88 -5.90
CA ALA A 42 -0.69 -7.95 -6.78
C ALA A 42 -1.18 -7.38 -8.12
N HIS A 43 -2.01 -6.34 -8.11
CA HIS A 43 -2.46 -5.66 -9.32
C HIS A 43 -1.31 -5.03 -10.09
N TYR A 44 -0.41 -4.32 -9.40
CA TYR A 44 0.76 -3.73 -10.05
C TYR A 44 1.64 -4.79 -10.73
N ARG A 45 1.89 -5.92 -10.06
CA ARG A 45 2.70 -7.02 -10.63
C ARG A 45 2.02 -7.69 -11.81
N GLN A 46 0.69 -7.81 -11.79
CA GLN A 46 -0.07 -8.35 -12.91
C GLN A 46 0.14 -7.49 -14.16
N GLU A 47 -0.06 -6.17 -14.05
CA GLU A 47 0.16 -5.22 -15.16
C GLU A 47 1.62 -5.21 -15.62
N PHE A 48 2.56 -5.19 -14.68
CA PHE A 48 3.99 -5.25 -15.00
C PHE A 48 4.35 -6.50 -15.80
N CYS A 49 3.84 -7.68 -15.41
CA CYS A 49 4.07 -8.92 -16.15
C CYS A 49 3.44 -8.87 -17.56
N GLN A 50 2.26 -8.27 -17.71
CA GLN A 50 1.62 -8.12 -19.01
C GLN A 50 2.46 -7.22 -19.93
N CYS A 51 2.91 -6.05 -19.45
CA CYS A 51 3.79 -5.18 -20.21
C CYS A 51 5.12 -5.86 -20.56
N ALA A 52 5.69 -6.65 -19.65
CA ALA A 52 6.91 -7.40 -19.92
C ALA A 52 6.74 -8.38 -21.08
N ILE A 53 5.61 -9.11 -21.14
CA ILE A 53 5.30 -10.01 -22.25
C ILE A 53 5.17 -9.23 -23.56
N ASP A 54 4.46 -8.09 -23.54
CA ASP A 54 4.26 -7.26 -24.74
C ASP A 54 5.58 -6.65 -25.27
N LEU A 55 6.57 -6.49 -24.39
CA LEU A 55 7.91 -5.97 -24.70
C LEU A 55 8.95 -7.08 -25.01
N ASP A 56 8.52 -8.33 -25.14
CA ASP A 56 9.39 -9.51 -25.32
C ASP A 56 10.42 -9.64 -24.18
N GLU A 57 9.92 -9.52 -22.94
CA GLU A 57 10.65 -9.61 -21.68
C GLU A 57 11.70 -8.49 -21.41
N ASP A 58 11.76 -7.45 -22.25
CA ASP A 58 12.66 -6.31 -22.06
C ASP A 58 12.10 -5.27 -21.07
N ILE A 59 12.09 -5.65 -19.79
CA ILE A 59 11.55 -4.83 -18.69
C ILE A 59 12.26 -3.48 -18.49
N TYR A 60 13.47 -3.31 -19.04
CA TYR A 60 14.23 -2.05 -18.93
C TYR A 60 13.66 -0.94 -19.82
N LYS A 61 12.77 -1.28 -20.76
CA LYS A 61 12.02 -0.30 -21.55
C LYS A 61 10.92 0.40 -20.76
N ILE A 62 10.48 -0.18 -19.64
CA ILE A 62 9.46 0.44 -18.78
C ILE A 62 10.06 1.68 -18.13
N ILE A 63 9.63 2.85 -18.57
CA ILE A 63 10.11 4.11 -18.02
C ILE A 63 9.34 4.49 -16.74
N LEU A 64 9.91 5.41 -15.95
CA LEU A 64 9.31 5.84 -14.69
C LEU A 64 7.86 6.32 -14.84
N HIS A 65 7.54 7.02 -15.93
CA HIS A 65 6.18 7.48 -16.19
C HIS A 65 5.19 6.32 -16.32
N GLU A 66 5.53 5.28 -17.08
CA GLU A 66 4.70 4.08 -17.25
C GLU A 66 4.54 3.34 -15.91
N ALA A 67 5.63 3.22 -15.14
CA ALA A 67 5.58 2.65 -13.80
C ALA A 67 4.64 3.43 -12.86
N MET A 68 4.61 4.76 -12.94
CA MET A 68 3.69 5.59 -12.15
C MET A 68 2.24 5.43 -12.60
N VAL A 69 1.99 5.31 -13.91
CA VAL A 69 0.64 5.03 -14.45
C VAL A 69 0.14 3.67 -13.97
N MET A 70 0.96 2.61 -14.11
CA MET A 70 0.63 1.27 -13.60
C MET A 70 0.35 1.27 -12.09
N ALA A 71 1.14 2.01 -11.30
CA ALA A 71 0.89 2.16 -9.88
C ALA A 71 -0.45 2.84 -9.61
N LYS A 72 -0.78 3.92 -10.33
CA LYS A 72 -2.08 4.57 -10.17
C LYS A 72 -3.24 3.62 -10.50
N GLU A 73 -3.16 2.90 -11.62
CA GLU A 73 -4.21 1.98 -12.06
C GLU A 73 -4.36 0.79 -11.09
N ALA A 74 -3.25 0.25 -10.59
CA ALA A 74 -3.24 -0.78 -9.56
C ALA A 74 -3.93 -0.30 -8.27
N TRP A 75 -3.74 0.95 -7.87
CA TRP A 75 -4.41 1.54 -6.72
C TRP A 75 -5.92 1.73 -6.96
N ASP A 76 -6.30 2.24 -8.13
CA ASP A 76 -7.70 2.44 -8.52
C ASP A 76 -8.48 1.11 -8.60
N THR A 77 -7.77 -0.01 -8.81
CA THR A 77 -8.33 -1.37 -8.79
C THR A 77 -8.59 -1.90 -7.37
N VAL A 78 -7.91 -1.37 -6.34
CA VAL A 78 -8.17 -1.76 -4.95
C VAL A 78 -9.55 -1.25 -4.52
N THR A 79 -10.50 -2.17 -4.39
CA THR A 79 -11.88 -1.78 -4.12
C THR A 79 -12.09 -1.26 -2.70
N PRO A 80 -13.10 -0.41 -2.46
CA PRO A 80 -13.50 -0.02 -1.11
C PRO A 80 -13.88 -1.20 -0.21
N ILE A 81 -14.38 -2.29 -0.78
CA ILE A 81 -14.69 -3.53 -0.07
C ILE A 81 -13.40 -4.20 0.42
N THR A 82 -12.37 -4.29 -0.43
CA THR A 82 -11.04 -4.79 -0.04
C THR A 82 -10.48 -3.96 1.11
N ILE A 83 -10.55 -2.63 1.02
CA ILE A 83 -10.09 -1.74 2.08
C ILE A 83 -10.85 -2.04 3.38
N LYS A 84 -12.18 -2.04 3.34
CA LYS A 84 -13.02 -2.32 4.51
C LYS A 84 -12.70 -3.66 5.15
N ASN A 85 -12.54 -4.72 4.36
CA ASN A 85 -12.25 -6.06 4.88
C ASN A 85 -10.96 -6.09 5.72
N TRP A 86 -9.92 -5.34 5.31
CA TRP A 86 -8.67 -5.27 6.07
C TRP A 86 -8.78 -4.38 7.30
N TRP A 87 -9.61 -3.35 7.29
CA TRP A 87 -9.97 -2.61 8.50
C TRP A 87 -10.70 -3.52 9.51
N ASP A 88 -11.71 -4.24 9.06
CA ASP A 88 -12.48 -5.18 9.89
C ASP A 88 -11.56 -6.29 10.44
N HIS A 89 -10.60 -6.79 9.64
CA HIS A 89 -9.61 -7.78 10.06
C HIS A 89 -8.69 -7.27 11.19
N CYS A 90 -8.26 -6.02 11.12
CA CYS A 90 -7.39 -5.41 12.13
C CYS A 90 -8.13 -5.04 13.44
N GLY A 91 -9.47 -5.00 13.42
CA GLY A 91 -10.28 -4.72 14.61
C GLY A 91 -10.11 -3.30 15.17
N ILE A 92 -9.81 -2.32 14.30
CA ILE A 92 -9.66 -0.89 14.65
C ILE A 92 -10.82 -0.08 14.10
#